data_AF-A0A0D2UAD8-F1
#
_entry.id   AF-A0A0D2UAD8-F1
#
_cell.length_a   1.000
_cell.length_b   1.000
_cell.length_c   1.000
_cell.angle_alpha   90.00
_cell.angle_beta   90.00
_cell.angle_gamma   90.00
#
_symmetry.space_group_name_H-M   'P 1'
#
loop_
_entity.id
_entity.type
_entity.pdbx_description
1 polymer ?
#
loop_
_entity_poly.entity_id
_entity_poly.type
_entity_poly.pdbx_seq_one_letter_code
_entity_poly.pdbx_strand_id
1 'polypeptide(L)'
;MVEMFAAENGLKGDPRLQAISNAIRVVPHFPKQGVEARGFMFGPTIALAIGAKFVPLRKPKKLPGEVIAEAYELEYGSDCLEMHVGAVEAGERAIVIDDLVATGGTLSAAISLLERVGAEVVECACVIGLREVKGQRRLNGKPLYILVEPREIDSC
;
A
#
# COMPACT_ATOMS: atom_id res chain seq x y z
N MET A 1 10.88 8.11 17.31
CA MET A 1 9.66 7.28 17.44
C MET A 1 9.97 5.80 17.19
N VAL A 2 10.51 5.44 16.01
CA VAL A 2 11.00 4.06 15.72
C VAL A 2 12.04 3.58 16.74
N GLU A 3 13.03 4.41 17.08
CA GLU A 3 14.06 4.07 18.08
C GLU A 3 13.49 3.88 19.50
N MET A 4 12.39 4.57 19.81
CA MET A 4 11.73 4.52 21.12
C MET A 4 10.93 3.22 21.25
N PHE A 5 10.21 2.84 20.20
CA PHE A 5 9.51 1.56 20.10
C PHE A 5 10.47 0.36 20.06
N ALA A 6 11.60 0.50 19.34
CA ALA A 6 12.67 -0.49 19.36
C ALA A 6 13.31 -0.62 20.75
N ALA A 7 13.43 0.48 21.50
CA ALA A 7 13.90 0.45 22.89
C ALA A 7 12.91 -0.25 23.83
N GLU A 8 11.62 0.05 23.73
CA GLU A 8 10.56 -0.55 24.55
C GLU A 8 10.40 -2.06 24.32
N ASN A 9 10.68 -2.54 23.11
CA ASN A 9 10.58 -3.96 22.75
C ASN A 9 11.93 -4.70 22.78
N GLY A 10 13.01 -4.09 23.29
CA GLY A 10 14.33 -4.73 23.39
C GLY A 10 15.02 -4.98 22.03
N LEU A 11 14.57 -4.32 20.98
CA LEU A 11 15.08 -4.44 19.60
C LEU A 11 16.09 -3.34 19.23
N LYS A 12 16.48 -2.48 20.19
CA LYS A 12 17.40 -1.37 19.97
C LYS A 12 18.78 -1.88 19.53
N GLY A 13 19.19 -1.49 18.32
CA GLY A 13 20.48 -1.91 17.73
C GLY A 13 20.45 -3.22 16.95
N ASP A 14 19.27 -3.82 16.71
CA ASP A 14 19.15 -4.99 15.84
C ASP A 14 19.47 -4.60 14.38
N PRO A 15 20.53 -5.15 13.77
CA PRO A 15 20.90 -4.83 12.39
C PRO A 15 19.81 -5.18 11.38
N ARG A 16 18.90 -6.12 11.72
CA ARG A 16 17.77 -6.50 10.88
C ARG A 16 16.74 -5.38 10.77
N LEU A 17 16.50 -4.62 11.84
CA LEU A 17 15.59 -3.47 11.82
C LEU A 17 16.11 -2.35 10.92
N GLN A 18 17.42 -2.08 10.98
CA GLN A 18 18.03 -1.10 10.09
C GLN A 18 17.96 -1.55 8.62
N ALA A 19 18.20 -2.83 8.36
CA ALA A 19 18.06 -3.40 7.03
C ALA A 19 16.61 -3.29 6.51
N ILE A 20 15.61 -3.63 7.34
CA ILE A 20 14.19 -3.51 6.97
C ILE A 20 13.80 -2.05 6.77
N SER A 21 14.23 -1.15 7.65
CA SER A 21 13.96 0.28 7.55
C SER A 21 14.51 0.90 6.28
N ASN A 22 15.72 0.50 5.90
CA ASN A 22 16.36 0.98 4.69
C ASN A 22 15.76 0.35 3.43
N ALA A 23 15.33 -0.92 3.49
CA ALA A 23 14.92 -1.68 2.32
C ALA A 23 13.42 -1.63 2.01
N ILE A 24 12.55 -1.54 3.02
CA ILE A 24 11.10 -1.69 2.86
C ILE A 24 10.39 -0.34 2.97
N ARG A 25 9.50 -0.08 2.03
CA ARG A 25 8.53 1.01 2.01
C ARG A 25 7.14 0.44 2.21
N VAL A 26 6.36 1.01 3.12
CA VAL A 26 4.93 0.73 3.23
C VAL A 26 4.20 1.86 2.55
N VAL A 27 3.51 1.51 1.47
CA VAL A 27 2.89 2.44 0.55
C VAL A 27 1.39 2.26 0.64
N PRO A 28 0.67 2.99 1.50
CA PRO A 28 -0.76 2.87 1.51
C PRO A 28 -1.44 3.64 0.37
N HIS A 29 -2.67 3.23 0.11
CA HIS A 29 -3.46 3.75 -1.00
C HIS A 29 -4.80 4.39 -0.57
N PHE A 30 -5.32 5.41 -1.31
CA PHE A 30 -6.49 6.27 -0.93
C PHE A 30 -7.53 6.59 -2.02
N PRO A 31 -8.21 5.65 -2.67
CA PRO A 31 -9.02 6.00 -3.83
C PRO A 31 -10.53 6.09 -3.57
N LYS A 32 -11.03 5.93 -2.34
CA LYS A 32 -12.49 5.79 -2.13
C LYS A 32 -13.15 7.13 -1.82
N GLN A 33 -14.07 7.53 -2.70
CA GLN A 33 -14.95 8.68 -2.49
C GLN A 33 -15.89 8.37 -1.32
N GLY A 34 -15.91 9.24 -0.31
CA GLY A 34 -16.84 9.16 0.83
C GLY A 34 -16.19 9.03 2.21
N VAL A 35 -14.97 8.49 2.33
CA VAL A 35 -14.21 8.42 3.60
C VAL A 35 -12.69 8.40 3.32
N GLU A 36 -12.11 9.50 2.84
CA GLU A 36 -10.65 9.67 2.97
C GLU A 36 -10.29 9.73 4.47
N ALA A 37 -9.27 9.04 5.00
CA ALA A 37 -8.28 8.15 4.40
C ALA A 37 -8.18 6.82 5.19
N ARG A 38 -9.07 5.85 4.93
CA ARG A 38 -9.13 4.59 5.73
C ARG A 38 -7.85 3.75 5.68
N GLY A 39 -7.11 3.75 4.57
CA GLY A 39 -5.81 3.09 4.48
C GLY A 39 -4.74 3.65 5.44
N PHE A 40 -4.88 4.89 5.93
CA PHE A 40 -3.96 5.49 6.92
C PHE A 40 -4.14 4.90 8.31
N MET A 41 -5.20 4.12 8.56
CA MET A 41 -5.33 3.41 9.83
C MET A 41 -4.32 2.25 9.93
N PHE A 42 -3.92 1.67 8.79
CA PHE A 42 -3.07 0.47 8.74
C PHE A 42 -1.67 0.74 8.22
N GLY A 43 -1.52 1.55 7.15
CA GLY A 43 -0.22 1.79 6.53
C GLY A 43 0.85 2.34 7.50
N PRO A 44 0.62 3.47 8.20
CA PRO A 44 1.60 4.04 9.13
C PRO A 44 1.90 3.14 10.32
N THR A 45 0.89 2.45 10.86
CA THR A 45 1.05 1.56 12.02
C THR A 45 1.86 0.32 11.66
N ILE A 46 1.62 -0.27 10.48
CA ILE A 46 2.44 -1.37 9.94
C ILE A 46 3.87 -0.89 9.65
N ALA A 47 4.03 0.26 9.00
CA ALA A 47 5.34 0.84 8.71
C ALA A 47 6.16 1.01 9.99
N LEU A 48 5.54 1.58 11.02
CA LEU A 48 6.16 1.76 12.34
C LEU A 48 6.54 0.42 12.97
N ALA A 49 5.63 -0.56 12.96
CA ALA A 49 5.84 -1.87 13.57
C ALA A 49 7.00 -2.66 12.93
N ILE A 50 7.17 -2.56 11.60
CA ILE A 50 8.27 -3.24 10.89
C ILE A 50 9.52 -2.36 10.74
N GLY A 51 9.46 -1.11 11.21
CA GLY A 51 10.55 -0.14 11.06
C GLY A 51 10.72 0.43 9.66
N ALA A 52 9.79 0.22 8.73
CA ALA A 52 9.84 0.71 7.34
C ALA A 52 9.51 2.21 7.21
N LYS A 53 9.92 2.83 6.10
CA LYS A 53 9.41 4.16 5.75
C LYS A 53 7.97 4.07 5.23
N PHE A 54 7.21 5.11 5.50
CA PHE A 54 5.83 5.25 5.07
C PHE A 54 5.73 6.22 3.90
N VAL A 55 5.05 5.85 2.81
CA VAL A 55 4.89 6.70 1.61
C VAL A 55 3.43 6.78 1.17
N PRO A 56 2.74 7.92 1.33
CA PRO A 56 1.33 8.03 0.97
C PRO A 56 1.12 8.16 -0.56
N LEU A 57 0.20 7.36 -1.13
CA LEU A 57 -0.29 7.56 -2.50
C LEU A 57 -1.69 8.17 -2.50
N ARG A 58 -1.84 9.42 -2.96
CA ARG A 58 -3.09 10.18 -2.80
C ARG A 58 -3.79 10.49 -4.12
N LYS A 59 -5.06 10.90 -4.04
CA LYS A 59 -5.75 11.51 -5.19
C LYS A 59 -5.09 12.82 -5.61
N PRO A 60 -5.36 13.30 -6.84
CA PRO A 60 -4.77 14.52 -7.35
C PRO A 60 -4.94 15.73 -6.44
N LYS A 61 -3.87 16.53 -6.35
CA LYS A 61 -3.83 17.83 -5.63
C LYS A 61 -3.92 17.71 -4.11
N LYS A 62 -3.69 16.51 -3.54
CA LYS A 62 -3.68 16.28 -2.09
C LYS A 62 -2.28 16.24 -1.48
N LEU A 63 -1.26 15.99 -2.30
CA LEU A 63 0.15 16.07 -1.89
C LEU A 63 0.69 17.47 -2.22
N PRO A 64 1.49 18.07 -1.32
CA PRO A 64 2.21 19.30 -1.64
C PRO A 64 3.33 19.03 -2.67
N GLY A 65 3.99 20.07 -3.18
CA GLY A 65 5.22 19.92 -3.99
C GLY A 65 5.06 19.13 -5.30
N GLU A 66 6.18 18.58 -5.79
CA GLU A 66 6.22 17.82 -7.03
C GLU A 66 5.76 16.36 -6.85
N VAL A 67 4.98 15.89 -7.81
CA VAL A 67 4.36 14.55 -7.80
C VAL A 67 4.48 13.89 -9.17
N ILE A 68 4.48 12.56 -9.16
CA ILE A 68 4.19 11.72 -10.33
C ILE A 68 2.81 11.09 -10.18
N ALA A 69 2.15 10.84 -11.30
CA ALA A 69 0.76 10.39 -11.32
C ALA A 69 0.56 9.15 -12.21
N GLU A 70 -0.33 8.26 -11.79
CA GLU A 70 -0.83 7.11 -12.55
C GLU A 70 -2.35 7.20 -12.67
N ALA A 71 -2.86 7.20 -13.89
CA ALA A 71 -4.30 7.14 -14.15
C ALA A 71 -4.75 5.69 -14.22
N TYR A 72 -5.98 5.41 -13.79
CA TYR A 72 -6.59 4.09 -13.91
C TYR A 72 -8.08 4.19 -14.20
N GLU A 73 -8.59 3.18 -14.88
CA GLU A 73 -10.00 3.10 -15.27
C GLU A 73 -10.86 2.57 -14.13
N LEU A 74 -12.07 3.12 -14.03
CA LEU A 74 -13.16 2.67 -13.18
C LEU A 74 -14.30 2.16 -14.07
N GLU A 75 -15.30 1.50 -13.48
CA GLU A 75 -16.51 1.09 -14.21
C GLU A 75 -17.22 2.29 -14.87
N TYR A 76 -17.19 3.45 -14.19
CA TYR A 76 -17.69 4.71 -14.71
C TYR A 76 -16.63 5.80 -14.55
N GLY A 77 -15.81 5.98 -15.59
CA GLY A 77 -14.81 7.04 -15.69
C GLY A 77 -13.39 6.58 -15.38
N SER A 78 -12.54 7.54 -15.03
CA SER A 78 -11.15 7.30 -14.65
C SER A 78 -10.83 8.04 -13.36
N ASP A 79 -9.90 7.52 -12.59
CA ASP A 79 -9.37 8.19 -11.41
C ASP A 79 -7.84 8.13 -11.45
N CYS A 80 -7.18 8.79 -10.51
CA CYS A 80 -5.74 8.99 -10.57
C CYS A 80 -5.10 8.91 -9.18
N LEU A 81 -3.85 8.46 -9.17
CA LEU A 81 -3.01 8.27 -8.01
C LEU A 81 -1.73 9.09 -8.15
N GLU A 82 -1.39 9.86 -7.13
CA GLU A 82 -0.19 10.69 -7.05
C GLU A 82 0.74 10.19 -5.94
N MET A 83 2.04 10.26 -6.23
CA MET A 83 3.14 10.04 -5.29
C MET A 83 4.14 11.19 -5.39
N HIS A 84 4.72 11.62 -4.28
CA HIS A 84 5.83 12.58 -4.31
C HIS A 84 7.03 12.05 -5.10
N VAL A 85 7.64 12.93 -5.91
CA VAL A 85 8.92 12.64 -6.56
C VAL A 85 9.97 12.37 -5.47
N GLY A 86 10.74 11.29 -5.63
CA GLY A 86 11.80 10.90 -4.68
C GLY A 86 11.31 10.29 -3.37
N ALA A 87 10.01 10.05 -3.20
CA ALA A 87 9.50 9.35 -2.02
C ALA A 87 9.89 7.86 -1.99
N VAL A 88 10.09 7.28 -3.17
CA VAL A 88 10.61 5.93 -3.39
C VAL A 88 11.69 6.02 -4.47
N GLU A 89 12.79 5.31 -4.27
CA GLU A 89 13.93 5.27 -5.19
C GLU A 89 14.05 3.91 -5.89
N ALA A 90 14.77 3.87 -7.01
CA ALA A 90 14.99 2.64 -7.76
C ALA A 90 15.73 1.59 -6.91
N GLY A 91 15.27 0.34 -6.97
CA GLY A 91 15.80 -0.77 -6.17
C GLY A 91 15.25 -0.86 -4.74
N GLU A 92 14.47 0.12 -4.29
CA GLU A 92 13.75 -0.01 -3.01
C GLU A 92 12.61 -1.03 -3.13
N ARG A 93 12.33 -1.75 -2.04
CA ARG A 93 11.26 -2.73 -1.97
C ARG A 93 10.03 -2.11 -1.34
N ALA A 94 8.85 -2.34 -1.91
CA ALA A 94 7.60 -1.73 -1.45
C ALA A 94 6.51 -2.76 -1.20
N ILE A 95 5.77 -2.59 -0.09
CA ILE A 95 4.53 -3.28 0.19
C ILE A 95 3.39 -2.27 0.04
N VAL A 96 2.40 -2.59 -0.79
CA VAL A 96 1.21 -1.74 -0.96
C VAL A 96 0.12 -2.19 0.00
N ILE A 97 -0.44 -1.27 0.77
CA ILE A 97 -1.47 -1.58 1.79
C ILE A 97 -2.77 -0.80 1.52
N ASP A 98 -3.92 -1.46 1.61
CA ASP A 98 -5.22 -0.77 1.61
C ASP A 98 -6.17 -1.38 2.65
N ASP A 99 -7.24 -0.66 2.98
CA ASP A 99 -8.29 -1.17 3.86
C ASP A 99 -9.07 -2.32 3.20
N LEU A 100 -9.37 -2.16 1.92
CA LEU A 100 -10.24 -3.07 1.19
C LEU A 100 -9.89 -3.12 -0.28
N VAL A 101 -9.91 -4.32 -0.85
CA VAL A 101 -9.77 -4.55 -2.29
C VAL A 101 -11.09 -5.04 -2.89
N ALA A 102 -11.55 -4.32 -3.91
CA ALA A 102 -12.76 -4.64 -4.68
C ALA A 102 -12.38 -5.31 -6.01
N THR A 103 -12.11 -4.52 -7.05
CA THR A 103 -11.66 -5.03 -8.36
C THR A 103 -10.13 -5.18 -8.46
N GLY A 104 -9.38 -4.60 -7.51
CA GLY A 104 -7.92 -4.54 -7.57
C GLY A 104 -7.34 -3.44 -8.45
N GLY A 105 -8.13 -2.78 -9.30
CA GLY A 105 -7.63 -1.79 -10.27
C GLY A 105 -6.79 -0.68 -9.64
N THR A 106 -7.08 -0.32 -8.39
CA THR A 106 -6.34 0.71 -7.70
C THR A 106 -5.04 0.28 -7.04
N LEU A 107 -4.99 -0.94 -6.52
CA LEU A 107 -3.73 -1.56 -6.13
C LEU A 107 -2.85 -1.78 -7.37
N SER A 108 -3.44 -2.15 -8.51
CA SER A 108 -2.74 -2.26 -9.79
C SER A 108 -2.11 -0.93 -10.21
N ALA A 109 -2.84 0.18 -10.09
CA ALA A 109 -2.30 1.52 -10.37
C ALA A 109 -1.15 1.90 -9.40
N ALA A 110 -1.28 1.57 -8.11
CA ALA A 110 -0.20 1.76 -7.14
C ALA A 110 1.05 0.94 -7.51
N ILE A 111 0.88 -0.32 -7.94
CA ILE A 111 1.97 -1.17 -8.43
C ILE A 111 2.66 -0.49 -9.62
N SER A 112 1.89 -0.10 -10.64
CA SER A 112 2.43 0.54 -11.84
C SER A 112 3.19 1.83 -11.52
N LEU A 113 2.66 2.67 -10.62
CA LEU A 113 3.32 3.91 -10.22
C LEU A 113 4.67 3.67 -9.52
N LEU A 114 4.74 2.66 -8.66
CA LEU A 114 5.98 2.28 -7.96
C LEU A 114 7.01 1.64 -8.90
N GLU A 115 6.57 0.75 -9.80
CA GLU A 115 7.47 0.11 -10.77
C GLU A 115 8.02 1.10 -11.79
N ARG A 116 7.27 2.15 -12.13
CA ARG A 116 7.73 3.26 -12.98
C ARG A 116 8.93 4.01 -12.40
N VAL A 117 9.08 4.04 -11.08
CA VAL A 117 10.27 4.63 -10.42
C VAL A 117 11.35 3.59 -10.11
N GLY A 118 11.19 2.36 -10.60
CA GLY A 118 12.17 1.27 -10.44
C GLY A 118 12.09 0.57 -9.08
N ALA A 119 11.01 0.74 -8.32
CA ALA A 119 10.81 0.03 -7.06
C ALA A 119 10.34 -1.41 -7.30
N GLU A 120 10.76 -2.34 -6.44
CA GLU A 120 10.26 -3.70 -6.42
C GLU A 120 9.03 -3.78 -5.51
N VAL A 121 7.83 -3.85 -6.09
CA VAL A 121 6.65 -4.19 -5.29
C VAL A 121 6.68 -5.67 -4.93
N VAL A 122 6.80 -5.95 -3.63
CA VAL A 122 7.00 -7.32 -3.11
C VAL A 122 5.67 -8.01 -2.82
N GLU A 123 4.68 -7.25 -2.38
CA GLU A 123 3.35 -7.73 -1.98
C GLU A 123 2.35 -6.58 -1.94
N CYS A 124 1.08 -6.89 -2.22
CA CYS A 124 -0.06 -6.07 -1.83
C CYS A 124 -0.80 -6.75 -0.69
N ALA A 125 -1.23 -6.00 0.33
CA ALA A 125 -2.04 -6.54 1.40
C ALA A 125 -3.27 -5.67 1.69
N CYS A 126 -4.39 -6.33 2.00
CA CYS A 126 -5.66 -5.69 2.33
C CYS A 126 -6.30 -6.33 3.54
N VAL A 127 -7.03 -5.53 4.32
CA VAL A 127 -7.79 -6.06 5.46
C VAL A 127 -9.01 -6.83 4.98
N ILE A 128 -9.74 -6.30 3.99
CA ILE A 128 -10.99 -6.89 3.48
C ILE A 128 -10.88 -7.11 1.96
N GLY A 129 -11.20 -8.31 1.48
CA GLY A 129 -11.43 -8.56 0.05
C GLY A 129 -12.92 -8.60 -0.25
N LEU A 130 -13.37 -8.12 -1.41
CA LEU A 130 -14.75 -8.32 -1.87
C LEU A 130 -14.86 -9.55 -2.77
N ARG A 131 -16.09 -9.86 -3.20
CA ARG A 131 -16.40 -11.10 -3.93
C ARG A 131 -15.62 -11.22 -5.24
N GLU A 132 -15.36 -10.08 -5.89
CA GLU A 132 -14.68 -9.97 -7.18
C GLU A 132 -13.21 -10.44 -7.14
N VAL A 133 -12.59 -10.37 -5.96
CA VAL A 133 -11.20 -10.78 -5.72
C VAL A 133 -11.08 -12.00 -4.81
N LYS A 134 -12.22 -12.63 -4.49
CA LYS A 134 -12.24 -13.83 -3.66
C LYS A 134 -11.40 -14.93 -4.28
N GLY A 135 -10.51 -15.53 -3.48
CA GLY A 135 -9.60 -16.58 -3.97
C GLY A 135 -8.46 -16.08 -4.85
N GLN A 136 -8.43 -14.79 -5.21
CA GLN A 136 -7.26 -14.22 -5.87
C GLN A 136 -6.10 -14.17 -4.86
N ARG A 137 -4.92 -14.55 -5.34
CA ARG A 137 -3.66 -14.54 -4.57
C ARG A 137 -2.58 -13.71 -5.24
N ARG A 138 -2.89 -13.13 -6.40
CA ARG A 138 -1.99 -12.26 -7.14
C ARG A 138 -2.74 -11.13 -7.81
N LEU A 139 -2.08 -9.98 -7.92
CA LEU A 139 -2.52 -8.82 -8.65
C LEU A 139 -1.35 -8.24 -9.45
N ASN A 140 -1.50 -8.05 -10.76
CA ASN A 140 -0.42 -7.66 -11.67
C ASN A 140 0.87 -8.49 -11.48
N GLY A 141 0.70 -9.81 -11.27
CA GLY A 141 1.83 -10.70 -11.04
C GLY A 141 2.51 -10.52 -9.67
N LYS A 142 1.99 -9.70 -8.75
CA LYS A 142 2.48 -9.58 -7.36
C LYS A 142 1.61 -10.37 -6.40
N PRO A 143 2.15 -10.94 -5.30
CA PRO A 143 1.34 -11.55 -4.24
C PRO A 143 0.27 -10.57 -3.70
N LEU A 144 -0.92 -11.09 -3.44
CA LEU A 144 -2.03 -10.38 -2.80
C LEU A 144 -2.45 -11.12 -1.53
N TYR A 145 -2.23 -10.49 -0.39
CA TYR A 145 -2.69 -10.95 0.93
C TYR A 145 -4.02 -10.28 1.30
N ILE A 146 -4.98 -11.06 1.76
CA ILE A 146 -6.29 -10.58 2.22
C ILE A 146 -6.56 -11.18 3.60
N LEU A 147 -6.76 -10.33 4.61
CA LEU A 147 -6.97 -10.80 5.98
C LEU A 147 -8.38 -11.40 6.18
N VAL A 148 -9.41 -10.77 5.63
CA VAL A 148 -10.81 -11.20 5.76
C VAL A 148 -11.49 -11.25 4.39
N GLU A 149 -12.04 -12.39 4.04
CA GLU A 149 -12.85 -12.60 2.83
C GLU A 149 -14.35 -12.77 3.21
N PRO A 150 -15.30 -12.32 2.38
CA PRO A 150 -16.73 -12.46 2.63
C PRO A 150 -17.13 -13.93 2.65
N ARG A 151 -18.03 -14.27 3.57
CA ARG A 151 -18.66 -15.59 3.62
C ARG A 151 -19.51 -15.80 2.37
N GLU A 152 -19.59 -17.05 1.91
CA GLU A 152 -20.65 -17.44 0.98
C GLU A 152 -21.97 -17.25 1.71
N ILE A 153 -22.82 -16.42 1.13
CA ILE A 153 -24.23 -16.43 1.48
C ILE A 153 -24.81 -17.39 0.44
N ASP A 154 -25.05 -18.63 0.85
CA ASP A 154 -25.91 -19.53 0.08
C ASP A 154 -27.22 -18.76 -0.14
N SER A 155 -27.50 -18.42 -1.39
CA SER A 155 -28.78 -17.84 -1.76
C SER A 155 -29.86 -18.88 -1.46
N CYS A 156 -30.66 -18.64 -0.42
CA CYS A 156 -31.93 -19.33 -0.20
C CYS A 156 -32.87 -19.09 -1.39
#